data_AF-A0A013SQA1-F1
#
_entry.id   AF-A0A013SQA1-F1
#
_cell.length_a   1.000
_cell.length_b   1.000
_cell.length_c   1.000
_cell.angle_alpha   90.00
_cell.angle_beta   90.00
_cell.angle_gamma   90.00
#
_symmetry.space_group_name_H-M   'P 1'
#
loop_
_entity.id
_entity.type
_entity.pdbx_description
1 polymer ?
#
loop_
_entity_poly.entity_id
_entity_poly.type
_entity_poly.pdbx_seq_one_letter_code
_entity_poly.pdbx_strand_id
1 'polypeptide(L)'
;MQLKNQQSALQYIHISIPEILLGHIKSKNSWQDYDKEWSYRLDPPHASHPFQRDLYIIKSKNIEHEDIKLLLDNIAIKNNKNSENIDGAKEIIKKILDLSNNIPIENWLEDTGNRSIIESMIDKNKIKLIDII
;
A
#
# COMPACT_ATOMS: atom_id res chain seq x y z
N MET A 1 26.60 -21.88 13.50
CA MET A 1 25.83 -20.62 13.58
C MET A 1 24.63 -20.75 12.67
N GLN A 2 23.42 -20.86 13.20
CA GLN A 2 22.20 -20.79 12.40
C GLN A 2 22.04 -19.34 11.93
N LEU A 3 22.04 -19.14 10.61
CA LEU A 3 21.53 -17.92 10.00
C LEU A 3 20.07 -17.80 10.45
N LYS A 4 19.80 -16.90 11.41
CA LYS A 4 18.44 -16.50 11.74
C LYS A 4 17.78 -16.10 10.43
N ASN A 5 16.67 -16.77 10.08
CA ASN A 5 15.77 -16.36 9.02
C ASN A 5 15.68 -14.83 9.04
N GLN A 6 16.25 -14.17 8.03
CA GLN A 6 15.90 -12.80 7.73
C GLN A 6 14.47 -12.88 7.24
N GLN A 7 13.54 -12.82 8.20
CA GLN A 7 12.13 -12.57 7.97
C GLN A 7 12.11 -11.41 6.99
N SER A 8 11.70 -11.64 5.74
CA SER A 8 11.73 -10.62 4.71
C SER A 8 10.98 -9.43 5.30
N ALA A 9 11.67 -8.33 5.56
CA ALA A 9 11.04 -7.20 6.22
C ALA A 9 10.21 -6.51 5.14
N LEU A 10 8.88 -6.53 5.28
CA LEU A 10 7.96 -5.81 4.41
C LEU A 10 8.53 -4.42 4.08
N GLN A 11 8.64 -4.12 2.79
CA GLN A 11 9.25 -2.90 2.26
C GLN A 11 8.25 -2.03 1.50
N TYR A 12 7.22 -2.63 0.93
CA TYR A 12 6.26 -1.91 0.11
C TYR A 12 4.86 -2.53 0.21
N ILE A 13 3.87 -1.66 0.14
CA ILE A 13 2.45 -2.00 0.15
C ILE A 13 1.75 -1.11 -0.87
N HIS A 14 0.96 -1.72 -1.76
CA HIS A 14 0.03 -1.03 -2.63
C HIS A 14 -1.39 -1.44 -2.25
N ILE A 15 -2.23 -0.46 -1.96
CA ILE A 15 -3.65 -0.69 -1.72
C ILE A 15 -4.52 0.18 -2.64
N SER A 16 -5.73 -0.32 -2.90
CA SER A 16 -6.82 0.48 -3.41
C SER A 16 -7.78 0.78 -2.26
N ILE A 17 -8.07 2.05 -2.01
CA ILE A 17 -8.82 2.51 -0.84
C ILE A 17 -9.99 3.41 -1.22
N PRO A 18 -11.18 3.24 -0.61
CA PRO A 18 -12.30 4.14 -0.75
C PRO A 18 -11.94 5.59 -0.43
N GLU A 19 -12.34 6.52 -1.29
CA GLU A 19 -12.03 7.94 -1.08
C GLU A 19 -12.63 8.50 0.23
N ILE A 20 -13.76 7.94 0.67
CA ILE A 20 -14.41 8.30 1.94
C ILE A 20 -13.55 8.00 3.18
N LEU A 21 -12.58 7.07 3.08
CA LEU A 21 -11.71 6.68 4.19
C LEU A 21 -10.40 7.50 4.23
N LEU A 22 -10.21 8.45 3.30
CA LEU A 22 -8.97 9.23 3.17
C LEU A 22 -8.97 10.54 3.98
N GLY A 23 -10.00 10.81 4.77
CA GLY A 23 -10.15 12.07 5.49
C GLY A 23 -9.02 12.41 6.46
N HIS A 24 -8.20 11.43 6.84
CA HIS A 24 -7.13 11.55 7.84
C HIS A 24 -5.74 11.71 7.24
N ILE A 25 -5.56 11.52 5.92
CA ILE A 25 -4.24 11.63 5.28
C ILE A 25 -4.16 12.83 4.34
N LYS A 26 -2.94 13.30 4.08
CA LYS A 26 -2.71 14.36 3.11
C LYS A 26 -2.88 13.80 1.69
N SER A 27 -3.85 14.32 0.95
CA SER A 27 -4.12 13.92 -0.42
C SER A 27 -3.20 14.62 -1.44
N LYS A 28 -1.88 14.42 -1.32
CA LYS A 28 -0.90 14.93 -2.28
C LYS A 28 -0.42 13.82 -3.21
N ASN A 29 -0.34 14.13 -4.50
CA ASN A 29 0.34 13.29 -5.49
C ASN A 29 1.86 13.49 -5.43
N SER A 30 2.41 13.31 -4.23
CA SER A 30 3.84 13.32 -3.95
C SER A 30 4.08 12.41 -2.76
N TRP A 31 5.28 11.88 -2.65
CA TRP A 31 5.65 11.12 -1.47
C TRP A 31 5.73 12.01 -0.23
N GLN A 32 5.36 11.44 0.90
CA GLN A 32 5.25 12.12 2.18
C GLN A 32 5.70 11.16 3.27
N ASP A 33 6.53 11.64 4.20
CA ASP A 33 6.85 10.87 5.39
C ASP A 33 5.60 10.71 6.27
N TYR A 34 5.37 9.48 6.75
CA TYR A 34 4.40 9.19 7.80
C TYR A 34 5.11 9.14 9.16
N ASP A 35 6.17 8.34 9.27
CA ASP A 35 7.03 8.26 10.44
C ASP A 35 8.51 8.12 10.02
N LYS A 36 9.38 7.65 10.92
CA LYS A 36 10.82 7.49 10.65
C LYS A 36 11.16 6.27 9.77
N GLU A 37 10.17 5.44 9.48
CA GLU A 37 10.33 4.18 8.76
C GLU A 37 9.49 4.14 7.47
N TRP A 38 8.30 4.74 7.49
CA TRP A 38 7.32 4.64 6.41
C TRP A 38 7.01 5.99 5.79
N SER A 39 6.87 5.94 4.47
CA SER A 39 6.40 7.04 3.62
C SER A 39 5.23 6.57 2.77
N TYR A 40 4.38 7.49 2.34
CA TYR A 40 3.25 7.18 1.47
C TYR A 40 3.05 8.20 0.35
N ARG A 41 2.41 7.76 -0.73
CA ARG A 41 1.92 8.61 -1.82
C ARG A 41 0.51 8.18 -2.19
N LEU A 42 -0.38 9.15 -2.32
CA LEU A 42 -1.73 8.93 -2.83
C LEU A 42 -1.80 9.42 -4.27
N ASP A 43 -2.03 8.50 -5.20
CA ASP A 43 -2.18 8.84 -6.62
C ASP A 43 -3.47 9.64 -6.85
N PRO A 44 -3.56 10.50 -7.88
CA PRO A 44 -4.73 11.31 -8.17
C PRO A 44 -5.98 10.46 -8.48
N PRO A 45 -7.20 11.02 -8.43
CA PRO A 45 -8.41 10.28 -8.80
C PRO A 45 -8.32 9.73 -10.23
N HIS A 46 -8.77 8.49 -10.43
CA HIS A 46 -8.78 7.83 -11.73
C HIS A 46 -10.20 7.63 -12.24
N ALA A 47 -10.49 8.03 -13.48
CA ALA A 47 -11.84 8.03 -14.04
C ALA A 47 -12.50 6.63 -14.11
N SER A 48 -11.71 5.56 -14.28
CA SER A 48 -12.22 4.19 -14.32
C SER A 48 -12.55 3.60 -12.93
N HIS A 49 -12.02 4.21 -11.85
CA HIS A 49 -12.24 3.76 -10.48
C HIS A 49 -12.59 4.96 -9.58
N PRO A 50 -13.67 5.70 -9.88
CA PRO A 50 -13.91 7.03 -9.32
C PRO A 50 -14.22 7.03 -7.81
N PHE A 51 -14.43 5.85 -7.20
CA PHE A 51 -14.70 5.72 -5.76
C PHE A 51 -13.50 5.23 -4.97
N GLN A 52 -12.39 4.90 -5.64
CA GLN A 52 -11.19 4.37 -5.03
C GLN A 52 -9.96 5.15 -5.48
N ARG A 53 -8.93 5.13 -4.64
CA ARG A 53 -7.63 5.75 -4.90
C ARG A 53 -6.54 4.75 -4.63
N ASP A 54 -5.48 4.81 -5.42
CA ASP A 54 -4.28 4.02 -5.16
C ASP A 54 -3.42 4.73 -4.12
N LEU A 55 -3.13 4.01 -3.04
CA LEU A 55 -2.22 4.42 -1.99
C LEU A 55 -1.01 3.49 -1.99
N TYR A 56 0.15 4.10 -2.13
CA TYR A 56 1.44 3.42 -2.07
C TYR A 56 2.09 3.75 -0.75
N ILE A 57 2.59 2.73 -0.06
CA ILE A 57 3.33 2.84 1.20
C ILE A 57 4.67 2.15 1.00
N ILE A 58 5.74 2.83 1.37
CA ILE A 58 7.10 2.34 1.19
C ILE A 58 7.92 2.59 2.44
N LYS A 59 8.83 1.66 2.71
CA LYS A 59 9.81 1.80 3.76
C LYS A 59 10.92 2.73 3.29
N SER A 60 10.95 3.93 3.85
CA SER A 60 11.90 4.98 3.51
C SER A 60 12.12 5.85 4.74
N LYS A 61 13.38 6.14 5.04
CA LYS A 61 13.73 6.96 6.22
C LYS A 61 13.69 8.44 5.91
N ASN A 62 13.81 8.80 4.64
CA ASN A 62 13.80 10.19 4.18
C ASN A 62 13.47 10.24 2.68
N ILE A 63 12.18 10.27 2.36
CA ILE A 63 11.73 10.14 0.98
C ILE A 63 12.05 11.38 0.12
N GLU A 64 12.30 12.54 0.75
CA GLU A 64 12.71 13.76 0.05
C GLU A 64 14.13 13.67 -0.54
N HIS A 65 14.98 12.80 0.02
CA HIS A 65 16.38 12.64 -0.37
C HIS A 65 16.69 11.29 -1.05
N GLU A 66 15.71 10.40 -1.16
CA GLU A 66 15.86 9.09 -1.77
C GLU A 66 15.43 9.10 -3.25
N ASP A 67 16.21 8.43 -4.10
CA ASP A 67 15.77 8.13 -5.46
C ASP A 67 14.77 6.98 -5.42
N ILE A 68 13.51 7.35 -5.53
CA ILE A 68 12.36 6.46 -5.41
C ILE A 68 12.36 5.39 -6.52
N LYS A 69 12.84 5.74 -7.72
CA LYS A 69 12.93 4.77 -8.81
C LYS A 69 13.95 3.70 -8.46
N LEU A 70 15.14 4.11 -8.00
CA LEU A 70 16.15 3.16 -7.53
C LEU A 70 15.66 2.34 -6.33
N LEU A 71 14.90 2.94 -5.41
CA LEU A 71 14.30 2.25 -4.26
C LEU A 71 13.34 1.14 -4.73
N LEU A 72 12.41 1.47 -5.63
CA LEU A 72 11.44 0.52 -6.20
C LEU A 72 12.13 -0.57 -7.03
N ASP A 73 13.10 -0.21 -7.87
CA ASP A 73 13.88 -1.16 -8.67
C ASP A 73 14.62 -2.15 -7.75
N ASN A 74 15.24 -1.66 -6.67
CA ASN A 74 15.91 -2.51 -5.69
C ASN A 74 14.95 -3.42 -4.92
N ILE A 75 13.76 -2.92 -4.59
CA ILE A 75 12.68 -3.69 -3.94
C ILE A 75 12.21 -4.82 -4.87
N ALA A 76 12.00 -4.53 -6.16
CA ALA A 76 11.58 -5.49 -7.17
C ALA A 76 12.64 -6.57 -7.44
N ILE A 77 13.93 -6.22 -7.42
CA ILE A 77 15.04 -7.18 -7.64
C ILE A 77 15.22 -8.13 -6.45
N LYS A 78 14.98 -7.65 -5.22
CA LYS A 78 15.27 -8.43 -4.00
C LYS A 78 14.18 -9.39 -3.57
N ASN A 79 12.95 -9.22 -4.04
CA ASN A 79 11.82 -9.98 -3.55
C ASN A 79 11.22 -10.89 -4.62
N ASN A 80 11.41 -12.19 -4.41
CA ASN A 80 10.50 -13.21 -4.90
C ASN A 80 9.23 -13.05 -4.05
N LYS A 81 8.05 -12.82 -4.65
CA LYS A 81 6.79 -12.48 -3.95
C LYS A 81 6.53 -13.37 -2.72
N ASN A 82 6.96 -12.92 -1.54
CA ASN A 82 6.71 -13.63 -0.29
C ASN A 82 5.43 -13.08 0.31
N SER A 83 4.33 -13.81 0.13
CA SER A 83 3.01 -13.54 0.71
C SER A 83 2.98 -13.63 2.25
N GLU A 84 4.12 -13.90 2.90
CA GLU A 84 4.24 -14.17 4.34
C GLU A 84 4.01 -12.95 5.25
N ASN A 85 3.78 -11.74 4.71
CA ASN A 85 3.66 -10.50 5.49
C ASN A 85 2.31 -9.78 5.39
N ILE A 86 1.23 -10.47 4.98
CA ILE A 86 -0.10 -9.84 4.84
C ILE A 86 -0.57 -9.18 6.14
N ASP A 87 -0.41 -9.84 7.30
CA ASP A 87 -0.86 -9.28 8.57
C ASP A 87 -0.03 -8.05 8.98
N GLY A 88 1.28 -8.08 8.72
CA GLY A 88 2.15 -6.92 8.92
C GLY A 88 1.72 -5.73 8.06
N ALA A 89 1.38 -5.99 6.79
CA ALA A 89 0.89 -4.97 5.88
C ALA A 89 -0.42 -4.36 6.37
N LYS A 90 -1.38 -5.20 6.81
CA LYS A 90 -2.67 -4.74 7.36
C LYS A 90 -2.49 -3.82 8.57
N GLU A 91 -1.57 -4.15 9.47
CA GLU A 91 -1.29 -3.31 10.64
C GLU A 91 -0.69 -1.95 10.26
N ILE A 92 0.20 -1.90 9.27
CA ILE A 92 0.76 -0.62 8.77
C ILE A 92 -0.33 0.21 8.08
N ILE A 93 -1.15 -0.41 7.22
CA ILE A 93 -2.27 0.26 6.53
C ILE A 93 -3.21 0.90 7.55
N LYS A 94 -3.62 0.14 8.59
CA LYS A 94 -4.50 0.67 9.64
C LYS A 94 -3.89 1.85 10.38
N LYS A 95 -2.59 1.79 10.69
CA LYS A 95 -1.88 2.89 11.37
C LYS A 95 -1.84 4.16 10.52
N ILE A 96 -1.41 4.05 9.26
CA ILE A 96 -1.26 5.21 8.36
C ILE A 96 -2.60 5.91 8.12
N LEU A 97 -3.67 5.13 8.02
CA LEU A 97 -5.01 5.63 7.70
C LEU A 97 -5.87 5.90 8.94
N ASP A 98 -5.32 5.74 10.15
CA ASP A 98 -6.05 5.87 11.42
C ASP A 98 -7.37 5.05 11.43
N LEU A 99 -7.32 3.82 10.92
CA LEU A 99 -8.50 2.97 10.77
C LEU A 99 -8.79 2.21 12.06
N SER A 100 -10.07 2.10 12.39
CA SER A 100 -10.52 1.17 13.43
C SER A 100 -10.18 -0.28 13.06
N ASN A 101 -9.94 -1.12 14.07
CA ASN A 101 -9.63 -2.54 13.89
C ASN A 101 -10.73 -3.35 13.17
N ASN A 102 -11.94 -2.79 13.05
CA ASN A 102 -13.09 -3.45 12.47
C ASN A 102 -13.23 -3.22 10.95
N ILE A 103 -12.41 -2.36 10.35
CA ILE A 103 -12.44 -2.15 8.90
C ILE A 103 -11.65 -3.28 8.22
N PRO A 104 -12.29 -4.16 7.44
CA PRO A 104 -11.60 -5.26 6.80
C PRO A 104 -10.72 -4.75 5.65
N ILE A 105 -9.52 -5.34 5.55
CA ILE A 105 -8.63 -5.17 4.40
C ILE A 105 -8.64 -6.52 3.67
N GLU A 106 -9.21 -6.51 2.47
CA GLU A 106 -9.33 -7.72 1.65
C GLU A 106 -8.00 -8.03 0.96
N ASN A 107 -7.63 -9.31 0.91
CA ASN A 107 -6.44 -9.76 0.19
C ASN A 107 -6.76 -9.91 -1.30
N TRP A 108 -6.12 -9.09 -2.13
CA TRP A 108 -6.30 -9.08 -3.59
C TRP A 108 -4.95 -9.28 -4.33
N LEU A 109 -3.95 -9.87 -3.66
CA LEU A 109 -2.61 -10.08 -4.23
C LEU A 109 -2.58 -10.98 -5.48
N GLU A 110 -3.60 -11.81 -5.66
CA GLU A 110 -3.76 -12.69 -6.83
C GLU A 110 -4.73 -12.13 -7.90
N ASP A 111 -5.30 -10.94 -7.69
CA ASP A 111 -6.19 -10.32 -8.67
C ASP A 111 -5.40 -9.83 -9.90
N THR A 112 -5.93 -10.10 -11.09
CA THR A 112 -5.28 -9.80 -12.38
C THR A 112 -5.59 -8.40 -12.91
N GLY A 113 -6.34 -7.59 -12.17
CA GLY A 113 -6.44 -6.14 -12.40
C GLY A 113 -7.43 -5.71 -13.49
N ASN A 114 -8.21 -6.63 -14.04
CA ASN A 114 -9.33 -6.28 -14.92
C ASN A 114 -10.51 -5.78 -14.09
N ARG A 115 -10.45 -4.53 -13.63
CA ARG A 115 -11.54 -3.90 -12.87
C ARG A 115 -12.37 -3.01 -13.78
N SER A 116 -13.60 -3.42 -14.00
CA SER A 116 -14.63 -2.60 -14.61
C SER A 116 -15.11 -1.52 -13.64
N ILE A 117 -15.73 -0.46 -14.18
CA ILE A 117 -16.43 0.56 -13.38
C ILE A 117 -17.50 -0.08 -12.47
N ILE A 118 -18.14 -1.16 -12.92
CA ILE A 118 -19.15 -1.89 -12.15
C ILE A 118 -18.53 -2.53 -10.90
N GLU A 119 -17.37 -3.18 -11.03
CA GLU A 119 -16.66 -3.75 -9.88
C GLU A 119 -16.16 -2.66 -8.93
N SER A 120 -15.72 -1.52 -9.47
CA SER A 120 -15.39 -0.35 -8.63
C SER A 120 -16.59 0.13 -7.80
N MET A 121 -17.80 0.10 -8.37
CA MET A 121 -19.02 0.46 -7.65
C MET A 121 -19.40 -0.56 -6.56
N ILE A 122 -19.22 -1.86 -6.82
CA ILE A 122 -19.50 -2.92 -5.85
C ILE A 122 -18.53 -2.84 -4.67
N ASP A 123 -17.26 -2.59 -4.96
CA ASP A 123 -16.20 -2.59 -3.96
C ASP A 123 -15.86 -1.21 -3.41
N LYS A 124 -16.68 -0.20 -3.69
CA LYS A 124 -16.45 1.21 -3.32
C LYS A 124 -16.20 1.46 -1.82
N ASN A 125 -16.54 0.50 -0.95
CA ASN A 125 -16.37 0.59 0.50
C ASN A 125 -15.28 -0.35 1.05
N LYS A 126 -14.56 -1.09 0.18
CA LYS A 126 -13.57 -2.09 0.58
C LYS A 126 -12.16 -1.58 0.34
N ILE A 127 -11.29 -1.77 1.33
CA ILE A 127 -9.85 -1.60 1.17
C ILE A 127 -9.29 -2.90 0.58
N LYS A 128 -8.55 -2.80 -0.52
CA LYS A 128 -7.99 -3.95 -1.23
C LYS A 128 -6.48 -3.90 -1.17
N LEU A 129 -5.86 -4.96 -0.67
CA LEU A 129 -4.41 -5.16 -0.72
C LEU A 129 -4.01 -5.68 -2.10
N ILE A 130 -3.39 -4.84 -2.90
CA ILE A 130 -3.08 -5.10 -4.31
C ILE A 130 -1.71 -5.75 -4.48
N ASP A 131 -0.72 -5.22 -3.76
CA ASP A 131 0.64 -5.74 -3.83
C ASP A 131 1.37 -5.55 -2.50
N ILE A 132 2.26 -6.48 -2.19
CA ILE A 132 3.18 -6.40 -1.05
C ILE A 132 4.54 -6.95 -1.45
N ILE A 133 5.58 -6.28 -0.97
CA ILE A 133 6.97 -6.64 -1.29
C ILE A 133 7.84 -6.49 -0.04
#